data_AF-A0A7K0J3U1-F1
#
_entry.id   AF-A0A7K0J3U1-F1
#
_cell.length_a   1.000
_cell.length_b   1.000
_cell.length_c   1.000
_cell.angle_alpha   90.00
_cell.angle_beta   90.00
_cell.angle_gamma   90.00
#
_symmetry.space_group_name_H-M   'P 1'
#
loop_
_entity.id
_entity.type
_entity.pdbx_description
1 polymer ?
#
loop_
_entity_poly.entity_id
_entity_poly.type
_entity_poly.pdbx_seq_one_letter_code
_entity_poly.pdbx_strand_id
1 'polypeptide(L)'
;MAEMRIEKDSMGEVEVPAEHYWGAQTQRSLHNFEIGRDTFVWGRDMIRALGTLKKSAALANKELGELPGDVADLIVQAADEVIAGKLDDEFPLVVFQTGSGTQSNMNTNEVISNRAIELAGGERGSKNPVHPNDHVNRGQSSNDTFPTAMHIAVVCALNERLYPAVQQLRDTLDEKAKKYDDVVMVGRTHLQDATPIRLGQVISGWVAQIDFALDGIRYADSRARELAIGGTAVGTGLNAHPDFGPTVAKHATEETGIEFKQADNLFAALSAHDALVQVSGSLRVLADALMKIANDVRWYASGPRNGIGELLIPENEPGSSIMPGKVNPTQCEAMAMVATRVFGNDATVGFAGSQGNFQLNVFKPVMAHACLESIRLIADSCISFDKHCAYGIEPNPAKIKENLDKNLMQVTALNRHIGYDLASKIAKNAHHKGISLRESALTVGGMSEEDFDKWVVPADMTHPSAAE
;
A
#
# COMPACT_ATOMS: atom_id res chain seq x y z
N MET A 1 -8.83 -20.65 37.08
CA MET A 1 -8.86 -21.36 35.79
C MET A 1 -10.12 -20.91 35.09
N ALA A 2 -10.06 -20.59 33.80
CA ALA A 2 -11.26 -20.27 33.03
C ALA A 2 -12.23 -21.47 33.06
N GLU A 3 -13.53 -21.18 33.04
CA GLU A 3 -14.55 -22.23 32.88
C GLU A 3 -14.43 -22.81 31.46
N MET A 4 -14.55 -24.13 31.30
CA MET A 4 -14.38 -24.79 30.01
C MET A 4 -15.71 -25.37 29.56
N ARG A 5 -16.00 -25.33 28.26
CA ARG A 5 -17.10 -26.04 27.61
C ARG A 5 -16.58 -27.11 26.67
N ILE A 6 -17.34 -28.18 26.49
CA ILE A 6 -17.01 -29.23 25.53
C ILE A 6 -17.65 -28.89 24.18
N GLU A 7 -16.81 -28.72 23.17
CA GLU A 7 -17.22 -28.62 21.77
C GLU A 7 -16.85 -29.92 21.04
N LYS A 8 -17.57 -30.19 19.95
CA LYS A 8 -17.36 -31.39 19.14
C LYS A 8 -17.29 -31.05 17.66
N ASP A 9 -16.31 -31.64 16.98
CA ASP A 9 -16.20 -31.71 15.52
C ASP A 9 -16.13 -33.18 15.07
N SER A 10 -15.81 -33.42 13.80
CA SER A 10 -15.69 -34.78 13.24
C SER A 10 -14.51 -35.57 13.82
N MET A 11 -13.54 -34.93 14.46
CA MET A 11 -12.39 -35.57 15.11
C MET A 11 -12.65 -35.91 16.58
N GLY A 12 -13.79 -35.50 17.14
CA GLY A 12 -14.20 -35.78 18.51
C GLY A 12 -14.34 -34.51 19.35
N GLU A 13 -14.28 -34.69 20.66
CA GLU A 13 -14.45 -33.62 21.65
C GLU A 13 -13.17 -32.79 21.84
N VAL A 14 -13.33 -31.54 22.27
CA VAL A 14 -12.24 -30.64 22.68
C VAL A 14 -12.78 -29.62 23.70
N GLU A 15 -11.98 -29.33 24.71
CA GLU A 15 -12.28 -28.29 25.70
C GLU A 15 -11.96 -26.91 25.14
N VAL A 16 -12.94 -26.00 25.23
CA VAL A 16 -12.82 -24.60 24.79
C VAL A 16 -13.19 -23.68 25.96
N PRO A 17 -12.47 -22.57 26.21
CA PRO A 17 -12.87 -21.64 27.28
C PRO A 17 -14.30 -21.12 27.04
N ALA A 18 -15.12 -21.17 28.08
CA ALA A 18 -16.56 -20.91 28.00
C ALA A 18 -16.88 -19.46 27.62
N GLU A 19 -15.99 -18.52 27.97
CA GLU A 19 -16.11 -17.10 27.64
C GLU A 19 -16.02 -16.80 26.14
N HIS A 20 -15.32 -17.64 25.36
CA HIS A 20 -15.07 -17.40 23.93
C HIS A 20 -16.15 -17.97 23.02
N TYR A 21 -16.40 -17.32 21.88
CA TYR A 21 -17.39 -17.72 20.88
C TYR A 21 -16.85 -18.72 19.85
N TRP A 22 -15.53 -18.81 19.66
CA TRP A 22 -14.98 -19.80 18.71
C TRP A 22 -15.21 -21.24 19.18
N GLY A 23 -15.19 -22.21 18.28
CA GLY A 23 -15.55 -23.61 18.59
C GLY A 23 -14.36 -24.57 18.50
N ALA A 24 -14.69 -25.84 18.26
CA ALA A 24 -13.73 -26.93 18.26
C ALA A 24 -12.59 -26.75 17.24
N GLN A 25 -12.89 -26.33 16.01
CA GLN A 25 -11.88 -26.25 14.96
C GLN A 25 -10.90 -25.10 15.20
N THR A 26 -11.40 -23.97 15.70
CA THR A 26 -10.53 -22.86 16.12
C THR A 26 -9.61 -23.29 17.26
N GLN A 27 -10.15 -23.97 18.28
CA GLN A 27 -9.35 -24.45 19.40
C GLN A 27 -8.26 -25.43 18.96
N ARG A 28 -8.57 -26.37 18.07
CA ARG A 28 -7.56 -27.27 17.49
C ARG A 28 -6.52 -26.50 16.68
N SER A 29 -6.94 -25.51 15.89
CA SER A 29 -6.01 -24.69 15.10
C SER A 29 -5.05 -23.89 15.98
N LEU A 30 -5.52 -23.38 17.13
CA LEU A 30 -4.67 -22.69 18.10
C LEU A 30 -3.51 -23.55 18.58
N HIS A 31 -3.79 -24.83 18.89
CA HIS A 31 -2.77 -25.78 19.33
C HIS A 31 -1.85 -26.26 18.19
N ASN A 32 -2.40 -26.45 16.98
CA ASN A 32 -1.66 -27.05 15.87
C ASN A 32 -0.75 -26.05 15.12
N PHE A 33 -1.07 -24.75 15.17
CA PHE A 33 -0.39 -23.71 14.40
C PHE A 33 0.14 -22.60 15.31
N GLU A 34 1.00 -22.96 16.26
CA GLU A 34 1.68 -22.01 17.15
C GLU A 34 2.91 -21.38 16.48
N ILE A 35 2.69 -20.66 15.37
CA ILE A 35 3.75 -20.10 14.54
C ILE A 35 3.60 -18.58 14.48
N GLY A 36 4.56 -17.85 15.08
CA GLY A 36 4.66 -16.39 14.93
C GLY A 36 3.49 -15.59 15.52
N ARG A 37 2.81 -16.12 16.54
CA ARG A 37 1.56 -15.58 17.12
C ARG A 37 1.65 -14.13 17.59
N ASP A 38 2.79 -13.66 18.07
CA ASP A 38 2.95 -12.28 18.55
C ASP A 38 2.95 -11.24 17.40
N THR A 39 2.99 -11.69 16.14
CA THR A 39 3.16 -10.82 14.97
C THR A 39 2.21 -11.16 13.84
N PHE A 40 2.05 -12.45 13.53
CA PHE A 40 1.33 -12.95 12.37
C PHE A 40 -0.06 -13.45 12.74
N VAL A 41 -0.85 -12.62 13.41
CA VAL A 41 -2.28 -12.85 13.70
C VAL A 41 -3.13 -11.98 12.79
N TRP A 42 -4.35 -12.43 12.48
CA TRP A 42 -5.24 -11.67 11.63
C TRP A 42 -5.62 -10.32 12.24
N GLY A 43 -5.36 -9.26 11.48
CA GLY A 43 -5.81 -7.92 11.82
C GLY A 43 -7.26 -7.67 11.44
N ARG A 44 -7.76 -6.52 11.88
CA ARG A 44 -9.13 -6.03 11.68
C ARG A 44 -9.60 -6.13 10.23
N ASP A 45 -8.76 -5.79 9.25
CA ASP A 45 -9.16 -5.77 7.83
C ASP A 45 -9.64 -7.16 7.35
N MET A 46 -8.93 -8.22 7.75
CA MET A 46 -9.30 -9.60 7.40
C MET A 46 -10.54 -10.06 8.17
N ILE A 47 -10.63 -9.73 9.46
CA ILE A 47 -11.78 -10.09 10.32
C ILE A 47 -13.07 -9.43 9.81
N ARG A 48 -13.01 -8.12 9.53
CA ARG A 48 -14.12 -7.36 8.95
C ARG A 48 -14.57 -7.97 7.62
N ALA A 49 -13.63 -8.28 6.72
CA ALA A 49 -13.96 -8.86 5.42
C ALA A 49 -14.61 -10.24 5.52
N LEU A 50 -14.16 -11.09 6.46
CA LEU A 50 -14.83 -12.36 6.76
C LEU A 50 -16.25 -12.15 7.29
N GLY A 51 -16.45 -11.19 8.18
CA GLY A 51 -17.79 -10.79 8.65
C GLY A 51 -18.69 -10.31 7.50
N THR A 52 -18.19 -9.39 6.66
CA THR A 52 -18.89 -8.90 5.46
C THR A 52 -19.30 -10.05 4.55
N LEU A 53 -18.39 -10.98 4.25
CA LEU A 53 -18.71 -12.16 3.44
C LEU A 53 -19.85 -12.99 4.05
N LYS A 54 -19.80 -13.28 5.35
CA LYS A 54 -20.83 -14.11 6.00
C LYS A 54 -22.18 -13.41 6.07
N LYS A 55 -22.21 -12.10 6.29
CA LYS A 55 -23.43 -11.28 6.18
C LYS A 55 -24.02 -11.37 4.76
N SER A 56 -23.20 -11.10 3.74
CA SER A 56 -23.64 -11.13 2.34
C SER A 56 -24.12 -12.53 1.91
N ALA A 57 -23.48 -13.60 2.40
CA ALA A 57 -23.91 -14.98 2.15
C ALA A 57 -25.22 -15.34 2.83
N ALA A 58 -25.46 -14.88 4.07
CA ALA A 58 -26.73 -15.09 4.75
C ALA A 58 -27.89 -14.36 4.04
N LEU A 59 -27.67 -13.11 3.63
CA LEU A 59 -28.64 -12.32 2.88
C LEU A 59 -28.95 -12.96 1.51
N ALA A 60 -27.92 -13.39 0.77
CA ALA A 60 -28.10 -14.08 -0.50
C ALA A 60 -28.89 -15.39 -0.34
N ASN A 61 -28.55 -16.23 0.63
CA ASN A 61 -29.29 -17.47 0.87
C ASN A 61 -30.73 -17.21 1.32
N LYS A 62 -30.99 -16.14 2.09
CA LYS A 62 -32.35 -15.71 2.45
C LYS A 62 -33.15 -15.29 1.22
N GLU A 63 -32.56 -14.46 0.35
CA GLU A 63 -33.17 -13.97 -0.89
C GLU A 63 -33.49 -15.12 -1.85
N LEU A 64 -32.60 -16.11 -1.93
CA LEU A 64 -32.73 -17.28 -2.80
C LEU A 64 -33.56 -18.43 -2.19
N GLY A 65 -34.02 -18.29 -0.94
CA GLY A 65 -34.82 -19.31 -0.25
C GLY A 65 -34.04 -20.55 0.22
N GLU A 66 -32.71 -20.48 0.25
CA GLU A 66 -31.81 -21.55 0.70
C GLU A 66 -31.60 -21.59 2.22
N LEU A 67 -31.98 -20.52 2.93
CA LEU A 67 -31.87 -20.42 4.38
C LEU A 67 -33.17 -19.84 4.98
N PRO A 68 -33.71 -20.42 6.08
CA PRO A 68 -34.84 -19.84 6.80
C PRO A 68 -34.57 -18.39 7.23
N GLY A 69 -35.58 -17.52 7.09
CA GLY A 69 -35.40 -16.09 7.29
C GLY A 69 -35.00 -15.70 8.72
N ASP A 70 -35.52 -16.40 9.71
CA ASP A 70 -35.18 -16.23 11.14
C ASP A 70 -33.73 -16.62 11.45
N VAL A 71 -33.26 -17.73 10.89
CA VAL A 71 -31.85 -18.16 10.99
C VAL A 71 -30.92 -17.16 10.29
N ALA A 72 -31.31 -16.70 9.09
CA ALA A 72 -30.54 -15.71 8.35
C ALA A 72 -30.41 -14.38 9.12
N ASP A 73 -31.49 -13.91 9.76
CA ASP A 73 -31.48 -12.65 10.51
C ASP A 73 -30.56 -12.71 11.73
N LEU A 74 -30.51 -13.84 12.44
CA LEU A 74 -29.56 -14.05 13.54
C LEU A 74 -28.11 -14.04 13.07
N ILE A 75 -27.83 -14.66 11.92
CA ILE A 75 -26.48 -14.67 11.32
C ILE A 75 -26.07 -13.27 10.91
N VAL A 76 -26.96 -12.51 10.27
CA VAL A 76 -26.72 -11.11 9.87
C VAL A 76 -26.37 -10.26 11.09
N GLN A 77 -27.16 -10.35 12.16
CA GLN A 77 -26.91 -9.58 13.39
C GLN A 77 -25.55 -9.94 14.03
N ALA A 78 -25.20 -11.21 14.09
CA ALA A 78 -23.89 -11.64 14.59
C ALA A 78 -22.73 -11.19 13.68
N ALA A 79 -22.91 -11.26 12.36
CA ALA A 79 -21.92 -10.78 11.39
C ALA A 79 -21.73 -9.26 11.47
N ASP A 80 -22.79 -8.49 11.73
CA ASP A 80 -22.71 -7.04 11.98
C ASP A 80 -21.83 -6.72 13.20
N GLU A 81 -21.87 -7.53 14.25
CA GLU A 81 -20.98 -7.35 15.40
C GLU A 81 -19.51 -7.62 15.05
N VAL A 82 -19.23 -8.60 14.18
CA VAL A 82 -17.88 -8.83 13.61
C VAL A 82 -17.45 -7.65 12.73
N ILE A 83 -18.34 -7.10 11.90
CA ILE A 83 -18.08 -5.94 11.02
C ILE A 83 -17.92 -4.65 11.83
N ALA A 84 -18.53 -4.55 13.01
CA ALA A 84 -18.37 -3.43 13.94
C ALA A 84 -17.12 -3.55 14.84
N GLY A 85 -16.42 -4.69 14.83
CA GLY A 85 -15.22 -4.93 15.64
C GLY A 85 -15.50 -5.28 17.11
N LYS A 86 -16.74 -5.66 17.43
CA LYS A 86 -17.13 -6.02 18.81
C LYS A 86 -16.63 -7.40 19.25
N LEU A 87 -16.18 -8.21 18.29
CA LEU A 87 -15.78 -9.61 18.48
C LEU A 87 -14.35 -9.86 17.99
N ASP A 88 -13.50 -8.84 17.85
CA ASP A 88 -12.16 -9.00 17.28
C ASP A 88 -11.28 -9.99 18.09
N ASP A 89 -11.45 -10.02 19.42
CA ASP A 89 -10.73 -10.95 20.32
C ASP A 89 -11.10 -12.43 20.09
N GLU A 90 -12.17 -12.70 19.32
CA GLU A 90 -12.64 -14.04 18.99
C GLU A 90 -11.96 -14.65 17.75
N PHE A 91 -10.99 -13.93 17.18
CA PHE A 91 -10.25 -14.34 15.98
C PHE A 91 -8.75 -14.54 16.24
N PRO A 92 -8.37 -15.52 17.10
CA PRO A 92 -7.01 -15.65 17.60
C PRO A 92 -6.06 -16.39 16.64
N LEU A 93 -6.48 -16.66 15.41
CA LEU A 93 -5.74 -17.51 14.47
C LEU A 93 -4.62 -16.75 13.76
N VAL A 94 -3.55 -17.49 13.47
CA VAL A 94 -2.35 -16.97 12.80
C VAL A 94 -2.47 -17.02 11.27
N VAL A 95 -1.63 -16.25 10.59
CA VAL A 95 -1.45 -16.28 9.12
C VAL A 95 -0.92 -17.64 8.68
N PHE A 96 0.06 -18.19 9.41
CA PHE A 96 0.70 -19.46 9.08
C PHE A 96 -0.13 -20.65 9.56
N GLN A 97 -1.25 -20.82 8.89
CA GLN A 97 -2.24 -21.86 9.14
C GLN A 97 -2.39 -22.74 7.88
N THR A 98 -3.48 -23.50 7.74
CA THR A 98 -3.80 -24.17 6.48
C THR A 98 -3.80 -23.19 5.31
N GLY A 99 -3.14 -23.58 4.23
CA GLY A 99 -2.89 -22.72 3.09
C GLY A 99 -4.13 -22.23 2.32
N SER A 100 -5.26 -22.91 2.49
CA SER A 100 -6.56 -22.49 1.95
C SER A 100 -7.24 -21.40 2.79
N GLY A 101 -6.80 -21.19 4.03
CA GLY A 101 -7.49 -20.34 5.01
C GLY A 101 -8.75 -20.97 5.64
N THR A 102 -8.93 -22.29 5.50
CA THR A 102 -10.07 -23.04 6.09
C THR A 102 -10.26 -22.78 7.57
N GLN A 103 -9.18 -22.68 8.35
CA GLN A 103 -9.30 -22.47 9.80
C GLN A 103 -9.86 -21.10 10.13
N SER A 104 -9.44 -20.03 9.46
CA SER A 104 -10.08 -18.71 9.60
C SER A 104 -11.53 -18.71 9.14
N ASN A 105 -11.85 -19.37 8.02
CA ASN A 105 -13.25 -19.51 7.59
C ASN A 105 -14.11 -20.20 8.65
N MET A 106 -13.60 -21.30 9.23
CA MET A 106 -14.30 -22.02 10.29
C MET A 106 -14.35 -21.24 11.60
N ASN A 107 -13.32 -20.48 11.94
CA ASN A 107 -13.34 -19.58 13.08
C ASN A 107 -14.45 -18.53 12.95
N THR A 108 -14.58 -17.89 11.80
CA THR A 108 -15.71 -16.98 11.54
C THR A 108 -17.05 -17.71 11.62
N ASN A 109 -17.17 -18.91 11.04
CA ASN A 109 -18.40 -19.68 11.11
C ASN A 109 -18.80 -20.03 12.54
N GLU A 110 -17.84 -20.47 13.37
CA GLU A 110 -18.05 -20.84 14.76
C GLU A 110 -18.43 -19.63 15.61
N VAL A 111 -17.71 -18.51 15.48
CA VAL A 111 -17.99 -17.28 16.22
C VAL A 111 -19.39 -16.75 15.89
N ILE A 112 -19.72 -16.65 14.61
CA ILE A 112 -21.04 -16.16 14.16
C ILE A 112 -22.15 -17.14 14.59
N SER A 113 -21.94 -18.45 14.44
CA SER A 113 -22.89 -19.48 14.88
C SER A 113 -23.18 -19.36 16.37
N ASN A 114 -22.15 -19.35 17.21
CA ASN A 114 -22.30 -19.28 18.66
C ASN A 114 -22.90 -17.96 19.12
N ARG A 115 -22.54 -16.84 18.47
CA ARG A 115 -23.16 -15.56 18.76
C ARG A 115 -24.64 -15.52 18.37
N ALA A 116 -24.99 -16.06 17.19
CA ALA A 116 -26.37 -16.17 16.72
C ALA A 116 -27.22 -17.10 17.62
N ILE A 117 -26.64 -18.18 18.15
CA ILE A 117 -27.30 -19.04 19.13
C ILE A 117 -27.60 -18.27 20.42
N GLU A 118 -26.63 -17.52 20.92
CA GLU A 118 -26.82 -16.71 22.14
C GLU A 118 -27.90 -15.62 21.94
N LEU A 119 -27.92 -14.97 20.77
CA LEU A 119 -28.98 -14.01 20.40
C LEU A 119 -30.37 -14.66 20.37
N ALA A 120 -30.46 -15.95 20.05
CA ALA A 120 -31.69 -16.74 20.09
C ALA A 120 -32.03 -17.30 21.49
N GLY A 121 -31.21 -17.01 22.51
CA GLY A 121 -31.37 -17.55 23.88
C GLY A 121 -30.97 -19.02 24.01
N GLY A 122 -30.23 -19.57 23.06
CA GLY A 122 -29.72 -20.94 23.09
C GLY A 122 -28.39 -21.09 23.82
N GLU A 123 -27.90 -22.34 23.89
CA GLU A 123 -26.65 -22.69 24.56
C GLU A 123 -25.47 -22.72 23.57
N ARG A 124 -24.39 -22.01 23.88
CA ARG A 124 -23.17 -21.96 23.07
C ARG A 124 -22.60 -23.37 22.86
N GLY A 125 -22.17 -23.69 21.64
CA GLY A 125 -21.63 -24.99 21.24
C GLY A 125 -22.67 -26.05 20.90
N SER A 126 -23.96 -25.80 21.18
CA SER A 126 -25.06 -26.70 20.79
C SER A 126 -25.25 -26.82 19.27
N LYS A 127 -24.76 -25.84 18.51
CA LYS A 127 -24.96 -25.69 17.05
C LYS A 127 -26.45 -25.59 16.64
N ASN A 128 -27.32 -25.19 17.57
CA ASN A 128 -28.76 -25.06 17.39
C ASN A 128 -29.24 -23.73 18.01
N PRO A 129 -30.00 -22.87 17.30
CA PRO A 129 -30.58 -23.06 15.96
C PRO A 129 -29.63 -22.82 14.79
N VAL A 130 -28.42 -22.31 15.04
CA VAL A 130 -27.49 -21.93 13.96
C VAL A 130 -26.29 -22.87 13.91
N HIS A 131 -26.23 -23.76 12.91
CA HIS A 131 -25.09 -24.64 12.71
C HIS A 131 -23.99 -23.95 11.88
N PRO A 132 -22.70 -24.06 12.26
CA PRO A 132 -21.62 -23.33 11.60
C PRO A 132 -21.39 -23.76 10.14
N ASN A 133 -21.64 -25.02 9.79
CA ASN A 133 -21.51 -25.49 8.40
C ASN A 133 -22.82 -25.31 7.62
N ASP A 134 -23.87 -26.00 8.07
CA ASP A 134 -25.16 -26.08 7.39
C ASP A 134 -25.90 -24.74 7.26
N HIS A 135 -25.65 -23.77 8.15
CA HIS A 135 -26.28 -22.44 8.08
C HIS A 135 -25.28 -21.34 7.73
N VAL A 136 -24.24 -21.10 8.56
CA VAL A 136 -23.29 -19.98 8.35
C VAL A 136 -22.43 -20.19 7.09
N ASN A 137 -22.10 -21.44 6.76
CA ASN A 137 -21.33 -21.83 5.59
C ASN A 137 -22.21 -22.44 4.47
N ARG A 138 -23.53 -22.20 4.48
CA ARG A 138 -24.45 -22.69 3.44
C ARG A 138 -24.05 -22.14 2.07
N GLY A 139 -23.95 -23.03 1.08
CA GLY A 139 -23.56 -22.70 -0.30
C GLY A 139 -22.09 -22.31 -0.48
N GLN A 140 -21.25 -22.51 0.53
CA GLN A 140 -19.87 -22.01 0.58
C GLN A 140 -18.84 -23.13 0.77
N SER A 141 -17.59 -22.84 0.41
CA SER A 141 -16.41 -23.64 0.71
C SER A 141 -15.29 -22.73 1.20
N SER A 142 -14.38 -23.20 2.05
CA SER A 142 -13.20 -22.38 2.38
C SER A 142 -12.40 -21.96 1.14
N ASN A 143 -12.44 -22.78 0.10
CA ASN A 143 -11.71 -22.55 -1.13
C ASN A 143 -12.22 -21.32 -1.88
N ASP A 144 -13.52 -21.01 -1.83
CA ASP A 144 -14.11 -19.83 -2.47
C ASP A 144 -14.42 -18.69 -1.49
N THR A 145 -14.56 -18.96 -0.19
CA THR A 145 -14.80 -17.93 0.82
C THR A 145 -13.53 -17.18 1.21
N PHE A 146 -12.43 -17.87 1.51
CA PHE A 146 -11.21 -17.21 1.94
C PHE A 146 -10.63 -16.27 0.86
N PRO A 147 -10.52 -16.66 -0.44
CA PRO A 147 -10.09 -15.71 -1.45
C PRO A 147 -11.08 -14.56 -1.66
N THR A 148 -12.38 -14.80 -1.52
CA THR A 148 -13.37 -13.71 -1.55
C THR A 148 -13.12 -12.70 -0.43
N ALA A 149 -12.94 -13.16 0.81
CA ALA A 149 -12.65 -12.28 1.93
C ALA A 149 -11.29 -11.58 1.81
N MET A 150 -10.27 -12.27 1.26
CA MET A 150 -8.96 -11.68 0.97
C MET A 150 -9.09 -10.50 -0.02
N HIS A 151 -9.87 -10.67 -1.09
CA HIS A 151 -10.12 -9.62 -2.07
C HIS A 151 -10.92 -8.46 -1.48
N ILE A 152 -11.98 -8.73 -0.71
CA ILE A 152 -12.74 -7.69 0.01
C ILE A 152 -11.81 -6.89 0.93
N ALA A 153 -10.99 -7.56 1.76
CA ALA A 153 -10.07 -6.91 2.68
C ALA A 153 -9.08 -5.99 1.95
N VAL A 154 -8.44 -6.50 0.89
CA VAL A 154 -7.44 -5.73 0.12
C VAL A 154 -8.09 -4.55 -0.59
N VAL A 155 -9.23 -4.75 -1.27
CA VAL A 155 -9.93 -3.69 -1.99
C VAL A 155 -10.43 -2.60 -1.03
N CYS A 156 -11.01 -2.98 0.11
CA CYS A 156 -11.40 -2.02 1.15
C CYS A 156 -10.17 -1.26 1.68
N ALA A 157 -9.05 -1.94 1.99
CA ALA A 157 -7.85 -1.28 2.47
C ALA A 157 -7.24 -0.30 1.44
N LEU A 158 -7.28 -0.63 0.15
CA LEU A 158 -6.87 0.28 -0.92
C LEU A 158 -7.74 1.55 -0.93
N ASN A 159 -9.06 1.39 -0.88
CA ASN A 159 -10.01 2.49 -1.04
C ASN A 159 -10.16 3.35 0.21
N GLU A 160 -10.19 2.74 1.39
CA GLU A 160 -10.44 3.42 2.66
C GLU A 160 -9.15 3.97 3.30
N ARG A 161 -7.98 3.36 3.02
CA ARG A 161 -6.70 3.73 3.66
C ARG A 161 -5.66 4.25 2.68
N LEU A 162 -5.34 3.48 1.64
CA LEU A 162 -4.21 3.81 0.75
C LEU A 162 -4.46 5.09 -0.06
N TYR A 163 -5.55 5.13 -0.84
CA TYR A 163 -5.78 6.25 -1.73
C TYR A 163 -5.86 7.58 -1.00
N PRO A 164 -6.60 7.74 0.12
CA PRO A 164 -6.63 9.00 0.84
C PRO A 164 -5.24 9.44 1.35
N ALA A 165 -4.47 8.51 1.91
CA ALA A 165 -3.15 8.80 2.47
C ALA A 165 -2.12 9.22 1.40
N VAL A 166 -2.11 8.52 0.27
CA VAL A 166 -1.19 8.82 -0.83
C VAL A 166 -1.61 10.12 -1.54
N GLN A 167 -2.92 10.34 -1.72
CA GLN A 167 -3.46 11.57 -2.31
C GLN A 167 -3.08 12.79 -1.47
N GLN A 168 -3.18 12.71 -0.15
CA GLN A 168 -2.78 13.80 0.75
C GLN A 168 -1.31 14.21 0.51
N LEU A 169 -0.37 13.26 0.55
CA LEU A 169 1.04 13.55 0.30
C LEU A 169 1.26 14.13 -1.11
N ARG A 170 0.60 13.54 -2.11
CA ARG A 170 0.67 13.99 -3.51
C ARG A 170 0.24 15.45 -3.64
N ASP A 171 -0.86 15.83 -3.01
CA ASP A 171 -1.40 17.20 -3.09
C ASP A 171 -0.52 18.21 -2.37
N THR A 172 0.02 17.87 -1.19
CA THR A 172 1.03 18.71 -0.52
C THR A 172 2.25 18.93 -1.40
N LEU A 173 2.75 17.89 -2.07
CA LEU A 173 3.89 18.02 -2.99
C LEU A 173 3.54 18.86 -4.22
N ASP A 174 2.34 18.73 -4.78
CA ASP A 174 1.88 19.54 -5.92
C ASP A 174 1.73 21.02 -5.54
N GLU A 175 1.21 21.32 -4.35
CA GLU A 175 1.20 22.69 -3.81
C GLU A 175 2.61 23.26 -3.66
N LYS A 176 3.56 22.45 -3.17
CA LYS A 176 4.97 22.84 -3.05
C LYS A 176 5.62 23.06 -4.42
N ALA A 177 5.31 22.21 -5.40
CA ALA A 177 5.79 22.36 -6.77
C ALA A 177 5.36 23.72 -7.36
N LYS A 178 4.08 24.06 -7.21
CA LYS A 178 3.52 25.35 -7.66
C LYS A 178 4.13 26.53 -6.90
N LYS A 179 4.26 26.42 -5.57
CA LYS A 179 4.80 27.48 -4.71
C LYS A 179 6.26 27.81 -5.06
N TYR A 180 7.05 26.82 -5.45
CA TYR A 180 8.48 26.97 -5.72
C TYR A 180 8.84 26.90 -7.20
N ASP A 181 7.88 27.19 -8.09
CA ASP A 181 8.10 27.15 -9.53
C ASP A 181 9.10 28.21 -10.01
N ASP A 182 9.26 29.33 -9.30
CA ASP A 182 10.22 30.38 -9.64
C ASP A 182 11.62 30.19 -9.02
N VAL A 183 11.82 29.14 -8.22
CA VAL A 183 13.10 28.89 -7.55
C VAL A 183 14.03 28.14 -8.49
N VAL A 184 14.92 28.84 -9.16
CA VAL A 184 15.96 28.25 -10.01
C VAL A 184 17.10 27.69 -9.14
N MET A 185 17.55 26.49 -9.45
CA MET A 185 18.62 25.76 -8.74
C MET A 185 19.47 24.92 -9.71
N VAL A 186 20.53 24.30 -9.20
CA VAL A 186 21.41 23.43 -10.00
C VAL A 186 20.75 22.07 -10.19
N GLY A 187 20.51 21.68 -11.44
CA GLY A 187 20.16 20.30 -11.78
C GLY A 187 21.37 19.38 -11.57
N ARG A 188 21.13 18.11 -11.25
CA ARG A 188 22.20 17.11 -11.10
C ARG A 188 21.89 15.83 -11.83
N THR A 189 22.83 15.35 -12.63
CA THR A 189 22.78 14.05 -13.30
C THR A 189 24.08 13.30 -13.01
N HIS A 190 23.99 11.99 -12.73
CA HIS A 190 25.15 11.21 -12.26
C HIS A 190 25.84 11.81 -11.01
N LEU A 191 25.07 12.53 -10.18
CA LEU A 191 25.54 13.31 -9.03
C LEU A 191 26.49 14.48 -9.35
N GLN A 192 26.70 14.79 -10.63
CA GLN A 192 27.50 15.94 -11.07
C GLN A 192 26.60 17.15 -11.32
N ASP A 193 27.18 18.35 -11.23
CA ASP A 193 26.51 19.58 -11.63
C ASP A 193 26.04 19.49 -13.08
N ALA A 194 24.81 19.93 -13.36
CA ALA A 194 24.20 19.99 -14.67
C ALA A 194 23.59 21.38 -14.93
N THR A 195 22.74 21.52 -15.95
CA THR A 195 22.08 22.80 -16.24
C THR A 195 21.09 23.22 -15.15
N PRO A 196 20.76 24.52 -15.06
CA PRO A 196 19.72 24.99 -14.14
C PRO A 196 18.38 24.27 -14.34
N ILE A 197 17.63 24.13 -13.24
CA ILE A 197 16.28 23.58 -13.18
C ILE A 197 15.49 24.35 -12.11
N ARG A 198 14.15 24.39 -12.20
CA ARG A 198 13.32 24.99 -11.16
C ARG A 198 12.97 23.94 -10.09
N LEU A 199 12.94 24.33 -8.83
CA LEU A 199 12.52 23.44 -7.74
C LEU A 199 11.10 22.91 -7.98
N GLY A 200 10.21 23.74 -8.53
CA GLY A 200 8.88 23.30 -8.96
C GLY A 200 8.91 22.16 -9.99
N GLN A 201 9.84 22.18 -10.95
CA GLN A 201 10.01 21.09 -11.91
C GLN A 201 10.56 19.80 -11.27
N VAL A 202 11.41 19.92 -10.25
CA VAL A 202 11.91 18.75 -9.50
C VAL A 202 10.77 18.08 -8.75
N ILE A 203 9.98 18.86 -7.99
CA ILE A 203 8.87 18.36 -7.18
C ILE A 203 7.74 17.85 -8.08
N SER A 204 7.46 18.50 -9.22
CA SER A 204 6.45 17.98 -10.16
C SER A 204 6.82 16.62 -10.74
N GLY A 205 8.11 16.31 -10.88
CA GLY A 205 8.59 14.97 -11.24
C GLY A 205 8.37 13.92 -10.13
N TRP A 206 8.28 14.33 -8.86
CA TRP A 206 7.87 13.45 -7.75
C TRP A 206 6.36 13.19 -7.80
N VAL A 207 5.56 14.24 -7.98
CA VAL A 207 4.10 14.17 -8.12
C VAL A 207 3.72 13.24 -9.28
N ALA A 208 4.35 13.40 -10.45
CA ALA A 208 4.07 12.58 -11.62
C ALA A 208 4.37 11.08 -11.41
N GLN A 209 5.37 10.73 -10.58
CA GLN A 209 5.64 9.32 -10.24
C GLN A 209 4.57 8.73 -9.32
N ILE A 210 4.06 9.51 -8.38
CA ILE A 210 2.94 9.09 -7.53
C ILE A 210 1.68 8.91 -8.38
N ASP A 211 1.36 9.87 -9.25
CA ASP A 211 0.19 9.80 -10.14
C ASP A 211 0.27 8.55 -11.04
N PHE A 212 1.43 8.29 -11.66
CA PHE A 212 1.66 7.08 -12.46
C PHE A 212 1.45 5.78 -11.66
N ALA A 213 1.97 5.72 -10.43
CA ALA A 213 1.81 4.54 -9.59
C ALA A 213 0.35 4.34 -9.16
N LEU A 214 -0.37 5.42 -8.82
CA LEU A 214 -1.79 5.38 -8.47
C LEU A 214 -2.64 4.86 -9.62
N ASP A 215 -2.36 5.25 -10.87
CA ASP A 215 -3.06 4.70 -12.04
C ASP A 215 -2.87 3.18 -12.17
N GLY A 216 -1.64 2.69 -11.95
CA GLY A 216 -1.36 1.25 -11.92
C GLY A 216 -2.08 0.50 -10.79
N ILE A 217 -2.23 1.13 -9.63
CA ILE A 217 -2.98 0.56 -8.50
C ILE A 217 -4.48 0.54 -8.81
N ARG A 218 -5.04 1.59 -9.42
CA ARG A 218 -6.45 1.64 -9.84
C ARG A 218 -6.80 0.54 -10.83
N TYR A 219 -5.91 0.28 -11.78
CA TYR A 219 -6.10 -0.83 -12.70
C TYR A 219 -6.10 -2.18 -11.97
N ALA A 220 -5.13 -2.41 -11.07
CA ALA A 220 -5.06 -3.66 -10.30
C ALA A 220 -6.27 -3.85 -9.34
N ASP A 221 -6.70 -2.78 -8.67
CA ASP A 221 -7.91 -2.72 -7.84
C ASP A 221 -9.15 -3.16 -8.65
N SER A 222 -9.32 -2.65 -9.87
CA SER A 222 -10.46 -3.03 -10.73
C SER A 222 -10.54 -4.54 -10.99
N ARG A 223 -9.39 -5.22 -11.10
CA ARG A 223 -9.31 -6.68 -11.28
C ARG A 223 -9.49 -7.43 -9.97
N ALA A 224 -9.06 -6.86 -8.85
CA ALA A 224 -9.22 -7.43 -7.52
C ALA A 224 -10.68 -7.43 -7.02
N ARG A 225 -11.58 -6.68 -7.66
CA ARG A 225 -13.02 -6.66 -7.36
C ARG A 225 -13.79 -7.90 -7.87
N GLU A 226 -13.13 -8.80 -8.60
CA GLU A 226 -13.68 -10.08 -9.04
C GLU A 226 -13.55 -11.13 -7.92
N LEU A 227 -14.70 -11.64 -7.44
CA LEU A 227 -14.78 -12.52 -6.27
C LEU A 227 -14.95 -13.99 -6.68
N ALA A 228 -14.28 -14.90 -5.95
CA ALA A 228 -14.34 -16.34 -6.19
C ALA A 228 -15.65 -17.01 -5.74
N ILE A 229 -16.47 -16.31 -4.96
CA ILE A 229 -17.67 -16.84 -4.32
C ILE A 229 -18.64 -17.49 -5.30
N GLY A 230 -19.17 -18.66 -4.92
CA GLY A 230 -19.99 -19.51 -5.78
C GLY A 230 -19.18 -20.55 -6.55
N GLY A 231 -17.84 -20.52 -6.49
CA GLY A 231 -16.98 -21.57 -7.04
C GLY A 231 -16.96 -22.86 -6.19
N THR A 232 -17.35 -22.75 -4.92
CA THR A 232 -17.34 -23.80 -3.91
C THR A 232 -16.02 -24.58 -3.83
N ALA A 233 -16.02 -25.90 -3.96
CA ALA A 233 -14.86 -26.73 -3.68
C ALA A 233 -13.73 -26.56 -4.72
N VAL A 234 -14.09 -26.57 -6.00
CA VAL A 234 -13.12 -26.68 -7.12
C VAL A 234 -13.46 -25.80 -8.33
N GLY A 235 -14.45 -24.91 -8.21
CA GLY A 235 -14.83 -23.93 -9.23
C GLY A 235 -16.14 -24.27 -9.96
N THR A 236 -16.74 -25.43 -9.69
CA THR A 236 -17.95 -25.90 -10.39
C THR A 236 -19.25 -25.37 -9.81
N GLY A 237 -19.22 -24.79 -8.60
CA GLY A 237 -20.43 -24.36 -7.89
C GLY A 237 -21.28 -25.50 -7.32
N LEU A 238 -20.72 -26.72 -7.19
CA LEU A 238 -21.41 -27.84 -6.55
C LEU A 238 -21.92 -27.42 -5.15
N ASN A 239 -23.20 -27.70 -4.88
CA ASN A 239 -23.93 -27.36 -3.65
C ASN A 239 -24.20 -25.86 -3.41
N ALA A 240 -24.01 -24.99 -4.40
CA ALA A 240 -24.49 -23.61 -4.38
C ALA A 240 -25.69 -23.42 -5.32
N HIS A 241 -26.57 -22.48 -4.98
CA HIS A 241 -27.60 -22.02 -5.91
C HIS A 241 -26.93 -21.33 -7.12
N PRO A 242 -27.44 -21.46 -8.36
CA PRO A 242 -26.83 -20.84 -9.55
C PRO A 242 -26.57 -19.34 -9.42
N ASP A 243 -27.50 -18.61 -8.78
CA ASP A 243 -27.39 -17.16 -8.55
C ASP A 243 -26.68 -16.78 -7.24
N PHE A 244 -26.10 -17.74 -6.51
CA PHE A 244 -25.50 -17.47 -5.19
C PHE A 244 -24.34 -16.48 -5.28
N GLY A 245 -23.34 -16.76 -6.13
CA GLY A 245 -22.14 -15.91 -6.24
C GLY A 245 -22.44 -14.46 -6.65
N PRO A 246 -23.22 -14.22 -7.73
CA PRO A 246 -23.62 -12.87 -8.13
C PRO A 246 -24.40 -12.13 -7.02
N THR A 247 -25.33 -12.81 -6.35
CA THR A 247 -26.13 -12.21 -5.27
C THR A 247 -25.26 -11.87 -4.06
N VAL A 248 -24.28 -12.71 -3.69
CA VAL A 248 -23.32 -12.39 -2.62
C VAL A 248 -22.48 -11.17 -2.97
N ALA A 249 -21.97 -11.08 -4.21
CA ALA A 249 -21.18 -9.93 -4.64
C ALA A 249 -21.97 -8.61 -4.61
N LYS A 250 -23.27 -8.66 -4.97
CA LYS A 250 -24.21 -7.54 -4.82
C LYS A 250 -24.33 -7.10 -3.35
N HIS A 251 -24.61 -8.03 -2.42
CA HIS A 251 -24.72 -7.69 -1.00
C HIS A 251 -23.39 -7.19 -0.42
N ALA A 252 -22.25 -7.71 -0.87
CA ALA A 252 -20.94 -7.19 -0.47
C ALA A 252 -20.70 -5.77 -0.99
N THR A 253 -21.19 -5.46 -2.19
CA THR A 253 -21.18 -4.10 -2.76
C THR A 253 -22.01 -3.14 -1.93
N GLU A 254 -23.21 -3.53 -1.55
CA GLU A 254 -24.10 -2.73 -0.71
C GLU A 254 -23.51 -2.48 0.69
N GLU A 255 -22.86 -3.49 1.29
CA GLU A 255 -22.25 -3.40 2.61
C GLU A 255 -21.02 -2.47 2.64
N THR A 256 -20.21 -2.51 1.59
CA THR A 256 -18.92 -1.80 1.55
C THR A 256 -18.99 -0.46 0.82
N GLY A 257 -20.00 -0.25 -0.02
CA GLY A 257 -20.06 0.86 -0.97
C GLY A 257 -19.07 0.74 -2.14
N ILE A 258 -18.39 -0.39 -2.30
CA ILE A 258 -17.42 -0.65 -3.38
C ILE A 258 -17.98 -1.73 -4.29
N GLU A 259 -17.98 -1.48 -5.60
CA GLU A 259 -18.51 -2.45 -6.58
C GLU A 259 -17.67 -3.73 -6.62
N PHE A 260 -18.33 -4.86 -6.35
CA PHE A 260 -17.80 -6.22 -6.51
C PHE A 260 -18.67 -7.01 -7.48
N LYS A 261 -18.05 -7.93 -8.21
CA LYS A 261 -18.76 -8.92 -9.03
C LYS A 261 -18.19 -10.31 -8.83
N GLN A 262 -18.96 -11.34 -9.17
CA GLN A 262 -18.40 -12.69 -9.29
C GLN A 262 -17.36 -12.72 -10.42
N ALA A 263 -16.27 -13.48 -10.22
CA ALA A 263 -15.27 -13.70 -11.25
C ALA A 263 -15.86 -14.48 -12.44
N ASP A 264 -15.53 -14.06 -13.65
CA ASP A 264 -16.03 -14.68 -14.88
C ASP A 264 -15.55 -16.14 -15.02
N ASN A 265 -14.39 -16.48 -14.43
CA ASN A 265 -13.86 -17.83 -14.36
C ASN A 265 -13.49 -18.23 -12.93
N LEU A 266 -14.36 -19.05 -12.32
CA LEU A 266 -14.21 -19.49 -10.93
C LEU A 266 -13.04 -20.47 -10.74
N PHE A 267 -12.66 -21.25 -11.76
CA PHE A 267 -11.51 -22.15 -11.66
C PHE A 267 -10.21 -21.37 -11.49
N ALA A 268 -10.03 -20.31 -12.28
CA ALA A 268 -8.88 -19.40 -12.16
C ALA A 268 -8.86 -18.70 -10.79
N ALA A 269 -10.01 -18.18 -10.34
CA ALA A 269 -10.13 -17.47 -9.07
C ALA A 269 -9.78 -18.31 -7.82
N LEU A 270 -9.86 -19.65 -7.92
CA LEU A 270 -9.47 -20.58 -6.85
C LEU A 270 -8.01 -21.05 -6.98
N SER A 271 -7.60 -21.36 -8.21
CA SER A 271 -6.30 -21.97 -8.53
C SER A 271 -5.15 -20.96 -8.60
N ALA A 272 -5.44 -19.69 -8.79
CA ALA A 272 -4.48 -18.60 -8.88
C ALA A 272 -5.00 -17.31 -8.20
N HIS A 273 -4.08 -16.37 -7.95
CA HIS A 273 -4.37 -15.07 -7.34
C HIS A 273 -3.70 -13.93 -8.10
N ASP A 274 -3.81 -13.96 -9.44
CA ASP A 274 -3.11 -13.03 -10.34
C ASP A 274 -3.46 -11.57 -10.06
N ALA A 275 -4.72 -11.28 -9.73
CA ALA A 275 -5.15 -9.93 -9.36
C ALA A 275 -4.40 -9.40 -8.12
N LEU A 276 -4.13 -10.25 -7.12
CA LEU A 276 -3.38 -9.83 -5.93
C LEU A 276 -1.89 -9.75 -6.17
N VAL A 277 -1.32 -10.62 -7.01
CA VAL A 277 0.05 -10.47 -7.49
C VAL A 277 0.22 -9.13 -8.20
N GLN A 278 -0.76 -8.75 -9.04
CA GLN A 278 -0.76 -7.47 -9.73
C GLN A 278 -0.90 -6.28 -8.75
N VAL A 279 -1.79 -6.36 -7.76
CA VAL A 279 -1.89 -5.35 -6.69
C VAL A 279 -0.54 -5.17 -6.00
N SER A 280 0.11 -6.27 -5.59
CA SER A 280 1.41 -6.21 -4.93
C SER A 280 2.49 -5.57 -5.80
N GLY A 281 2.55 -5.93 -7.09
CA GLY A 281 3.47 -5.32 -8.04
C GLY A 281 3.23 -3.83 -8.24
N SER A 282 1.97 -3.39 -8.28
CA SER A 282 1.63 -1.96 -8.36
C SER A 282 1.98 -1.20 -7.07
N LEU A 283 1.80 -1.82 -5.89
CA LEU A 283 2.26 -1.26 -4.61
C LEU A 283 3.79 -1.12 -4.56
N ARG A 284 4.53 -2.07 -5.13
CA ARG A 284 5.99 -1.96 -5.28
C ARG A 284 6.37 -0.77 -6.16
N VAL A 285 5.67 -0.53 -7.27
CA VAL A 285 5.92 0.66 -8.12
C VAL A 285 5.70 1.97 -7.36
N LEU A 286 4.69 2.04 -6.48
CA LEU A 286 4.54 3.20 -5.59
C LEU A 286 5.72 3.29 -4.59
N ALA A 287 6.17 2.17 -4.04
CA ALA A 287 7.34 2.15 -3.16
C ALA A 287 8.64 2.57 -3.88
N ASP A 288 8.80 2.28 -5.17
CA ASP A 288 9.90 2.79 -6.01
C ASP A 288 9.92 4.32 -5.99
N ALA A 289 8.76 4.94 -6.27
CA ALA A 289 8.60 6.38 -6.28
C ALA A 289 8.88 7.00 -4.90
N LEU A 290 8.27 6.45 -3.83
CA LEU A 290 8.44 6.94 -2.47
C LEU A 290 9.90 6.83 -2.00
N MET A 291 10.59 5.73 -2.32
CA MET A 291 12.03 5.57 -2.06
C MET A 291 12.84 6.68 -2.74
N LYS A 292 12.57 6.96 -4.02
CA LYS A 292 13.27 8.02 -4.75
C LYS A 292 13.02 9.39 -4.14
N ILE A 293 11.77 9.70 -3.81
CA ILE A 293 11.38 10.99 -3.19
C ILE A 293 12.08 11.18 -1.85
N ALA A 294 12.01 10.20 -0.96
CA ALA A 294 12.69 10.25 0.33
C ALA A 294 14.21 10.41 0.19
N ASN A 295 14.82 9.75 -0.81
CA ASN A 295 16.23 9.90 -1.13
C ASN A 295 16.59 11.31 -1.61
N ASP A 296 15.84 11.85 -2.56
CA ASP A 296 16.08 13.20 -3.06
C ASP A 296 15.98 14.22 -1.93
N VAL A 297 14.91 14.17 -1.13
CA VAL A 297 14.68 15.12 -0.03
C VAL A 297 15.85 15.09 0.96
N ARG A 298 16.28 13.91 1.42
CA ARG A 298 17.42 13.81 2.37
C ARG A 298 18.76 14.22 1.75
N TRP A 299 18.96 14.03 0.45
CA TRP A 299 20.17 14.50 -0.24
C TRP A 299 20.18 16.02 -0.38
N TYR A 300 19.08 16.63 -0.83
CA TYR A 300 18.97 18.08 -0.92
C TYR A 300 19.05 18.77 0.45
N ALA A 301 18.58 18.10 1.51
CA ALA A 301 18.68 18.58 2.89
C ALA A 301 20.01 18.22 3.60
N SER A 302 20.93 17.53 2.93
CA SER A 302 22.21 17.14 3.54
C SER A 302 23.05 18.37 3.93
N GLY A 303 23.53 18.43 5.17
CA GLY A 303 24.19 19.62 5.69
C GLY A 303 24.37 19.61 7.22
N PRO A 304 24.39 20.78 7.90
CA PRO A 304 24.06 22.10 7.36
C PRO A 304 25.21 22.82 6.64
N ARG A 305 26.45 22.30 6.72
CA ARG A 305 27.64 22.98 6.14
C ARG A 305 28.40 22.16 5.09
N ASN A 306 28.41 20.83 5.25
CA ASN A 306 29.26 19.92 4.47
C ASN A 306 28.45 19.00 3.55
N GLY A 307 27.35 19.51 2.98
CA GLY A 307 26.47 18.76 2.08
C GLY A 307 25.92 19.65 0.96
N ILE A 308 24.84 19.22 0.30
CA ILE A 308 24.17 19.98 -0.77
C ILE A 308 23.44 21.20 -0.17
N GLY A 309 22.59 20.97 0.84
CA GLY A 309 21.94 22.00 1.66
C GLY A 309 20.96 22.93 0.93
N GLU A 310 20.41 22.51 -0.21
CA GLU A 310 19.49 23.33 -1.02
C GLU A 310 18.05 23.30 -0.51
N LEU A 311 17.68 22.28 0.28
CA LEU A 311 16.40 22.23 0.99
C LEU A 311 16.60 22.29 2.51
N LEU A 312 15.62 22.87 3.19
CA LEU A 312 15.40 22.78 4.62
C LEU A 312 14.19 21.88 4.86
N ILE A 313 14.25 21.10 5.93
CA ILE A 313 13.17 20.21 6.38
C ILE A 313 12.89 20.46 7.87
N PRO A 314 11.67 20.17 8.36
CA PRO A 314 11.32 20.34 9.76
C PRO A 314 12.21 19.54 10.72
N GLU A 315 12.47 20.13 11.88
CA GLU A 315 13.19 19.50 12.99
C GLU A 315 12.17 18.95 13.99
N ASN A 316 11.91 17.64 13.97
CA ASN A 316 10.90 17.02 14.85
C ASN A 316 11.49 16.49 16.16
N GLU A 317 12.73 16.00 16.14
CA GLU A 317 13.41 15.41 17.28
C GLU A 317 14.91 15.76 17.31
N PRO A 318 15.58 15.70 18.49
CA PRO A 318 17.04 15.76 18.56
C PRO A 318 17.69 14.64 17.74
N GLY A 319 18.51 14.98 16.74
CA GLY A 319 19.07 14.03 15.78
C GLY A 319 20.32 13.28 16.27
N SER A 320 20.81 13.54 17.47
CA SER A 320 21.95 12.81 18.03
C SER A 320 21.99 12.86 19.55
N SER A 321 22.32 11.73 20.16
CA SER A 321 22.58 11.63 21.60
C SER A 321 23.89 12.31 22.04
N ILE A 322 24.81 12.61 21.12
CA ILE A 322 26.16 13.13 21.43
C ILE A 322 26.52 14.43 20.70
N MET A 323 25.82 14.78 19.61
CA MET A 323 26.05 16.02 18.85
C MET A 323 24.89 17.00 19.06
N PRO A 324 24.99 17.93 20.03
CA PRO A 324 23.98 18.96 20.24
C PRO A 324 23.72 19.77 18.97
N GLY A 325 22.44 19.97 18.64
CA GLY A 325 22.01 20.75 17.47
C GLY A 325 22.05 20.01 16.13
N LYS A 326 22.43 18.73 16.08
CA LYS A 326 22.29 17.91 14.87
C LYS A 326 20.84 17.46 14.69
N VAL A 327 20.31 17.62 13.47
CA VAL A 327 18.98 17.15 13.07
C VAL A 327 19.13 16.21 11.88
N ASN A 328 18.40 15.09 11.91
CA ASN A 328 18.44 14.06 10.86
C ASN A 328 17.14 14.06 10.05
N PRO A 329 17.18 13.62 8.78
CA PRO A 329 16.01 13.43 7.94
C PRO A 329 15.24 12.13 8.32
N THR A 330 14.80 12.01 9.57
CA THR A 330 14.23 10.77 10.15
C THR A 330 13.01 10.25 9.39
N GLN A 331 12.14 11.14 8.89
CA GLN A 331 10.98 10.77 8.09
C GLN A 331 11.38 10.17 6.72
N CYS A 332 12.47 10.66 6.12
CA CYS A 332 13.00 10.08 4.89
C CYS A 332 13.58 8.67 5.14
N GLU A 333 14.23 8.47 6.28
CA GLU A 333 14.77 7.17 6.70
C GLU A 333 13.65 6.15 6.93
N ALA A 334 12.58 6.55 7.62
CA ALA A 334 11.40 5.72 7.85
C ALA A 334 10.71 5.31 6.54
N MET A 335 10.45 6.26 5.64
CA MET A 335 9.85 5.98 4.33
C MET A 335 10.71 5.05 3.48
N ALA A 336 12.04 5.23 3.50
CA ALA A 336 12.95 4.33 2.80
C ALA A 336 12.89 2.89 3.35
N MET A 337 12.87 2.72 4.68
CA MET A 337 12.73 1.39 5.29
C MET A 337 11.38 0.74 4.95
N VAL A 338 10.29 1.51 4.98
CA VAL A 338 8.95 1.04 4.56
C VAL A 338 8.99 0.56 3.10
N ALA A 339 9.57 1.35 2.19
CA ALA A 339 9.72 0.93 0.80
C ALA A 339 10.50 -0.39 0.69
N THR A 340 11.61 -0.58 1.41
CA THR A 340 12.32 -1.87 1.39
C THR A 340 11.45 -3.04 1.87
N ARG A 341 10.59 -2.83 2.86
CA ARG A 341 9.66 -3.87 3.35
C ARG A 341 8.63 -4.23 2.28
N VAL A 342 8.07 -3.24 1.59
CA VAL A 342 7.11 -3.46 0.49
C VAL A 342 7.72 -4.30 -0.63
N PHE A 343 8.99 -4.08 -0.99
CA PHE A 343 9.68 -4.94 -1.97
C PHE A 343 9.79 -6.39 -1.50
N GLY A 344 10.11 -6.63 -0.22
CA GLY A 344 10.14 -7.97 0.34
C GLY A 344 8.77 -8.64 0.35
N ASN A 345 7.71 -7.86 0.59
CA ASN A 345 6.34 -8.32 0.52
C ASN A 345 5.92 -8.67 -0.91
N ASP A 346 6.25 -7.85 -1.91
CA ASP A 346 6.00 -8.15 -3.33
C ASP A 346 6.71 -9.44 -3.76
N ALA A 347 7.98 -9.62 -3.38
CA ALA A 347 8.70 -10.87 -3.64
C ALA A 347 7.99 -12.09 -3.00
N THR A 348 7.48 -11.92 -1.78
CA THR A 348 6.71 -12.96 -1.08
C THR A 348 5.41 -13.29 -1.82
N VAL A 349 4.63 -12.28 -2.20
CA VAL A 349 3.34 -12.45 -2.90
C VAL A 349 3.56 -13.04 -4.30
N GLY A 350 4.51 -12.52 -5.06
CA GLY A 350 4.84 -13.00 -6.40
C GLY A 350 5.30 -14.45 -6.38
N PHE A 351 6.17 -14.82 -5.45
CA PHE A 351 6.58 -16.22 -5.29
C PHE A 351 5.40 -17.09 -4.88
N ALA A 352 4.64 -16.74 -3.84
CA ALA A 352 3.46 -17.48 -3.40
C ALA A 352 2.40 -17.66 -4.51
N GLY A 353 2.17 -16.62 -5.32
CA GLY A 353 1.26 -16.66 -6.46
C GLY A 353 1.65 -17.70 -7.51
N SER A 354 2.95 -17.91 -7.72
CA SER A 354 3.47 -18.91 -8.68
C SER A 354 3.30 -20.37 -8.22
N GLN A 355 2.99 -20.62 -6.96
CA GLN A 355 2.96 -21.96 -6.36
C GLN A 355 1.59 -22.67 -6.44
N GLY A 356 0.69 -22.23 -7.32
CA GLY A 356 -0.61 -22.89 -7.51
C GLY A 356 -0.47 -24.34 -7.96
N ASN A 357 -1.29 -25.24 -7.41
CA ASN A 357 -1.32 -26.64 -7.82
C ASN A 357 -2.75 -27.08 -8.14
N PHE A 358 -2.97 -27.49 -9.39
CA PHE A 358 -4.28 -27.95 -9.87
C PHE A 358 -5.40 -26.94 -9.57
N GLN A 359 -6.43 -27.32 -8.80
CA GLN A 359 -7.62 -26.49 -8.57
C GLN A 359 -7.47 -25.46 -7.45
N LEU A 360 -6.33 -25.39 -6.74
CA LEU A 360 -6.20 -24.49 -5.59
C LEU A 360 -4.76 -23.99 -5.37
N ASN A 361 -4.58 -22.67 -5.26
CA ASN A 361 -3.39 -22.10 -4.64
C ASN A 361 -3.55 -22.11 -3.11
N VAL A 362 -2.62 -22.74 -2.40
CA VAL A 362 -2.63 -22.90 -0.93
C VAL A 362 -1.62 -21.99 -0.23
N PHE A 363 -1.37 -20.81 -0.77
CA PHE A 363 -0.57 -19.76 -0.13
C PHE A 363 -1.41 -18.51 0.16
N LYS A 364 -2.75 -18.64 0.16
CA LYS A 364 -3.67 -17.50 0.29
C LYS A 364 -3.41 -16.65 1.54
N PRO A 365 -3.20 -17.23 2.75
CA PRO A 365 -2.96 -16.44 3.94
C PRO A 365 -1.75 -15.49 3.86
N VAL A 366 -0.59 -15.99 3.41
CA VAL A 366 0.63 -15.18 3.36
C VAL A 366 0.52 -14.08 2.30
N MET A 367 -0.18 -14.34 1.19
CA MET A 367 -0.45 -13.33 0.17
C MET A 367 -1.34 -12.21 0.71
N ALA A 368 -2.44 -12.56 1.38
CA ALA A 368 -3.35 -11.61 2.01
C ALA A 368 -2.61 -10.71 3.01
N HIS A 369 -1.85 -11.33 3.92
CA HIS A 369 -1.12 -10.62 4.96
C HIS A 369 -0.09 -9.65 4.38
N ALA A 370 0.73 -10.09 3.42
CA ALA A 370 1.76 -9.25 2.82
C ALA A 370 1.17 -8.06 2.05
N CYS A 371 0.06 -8.24 1.32
CA CYS A 371 -0.63 -7.13 0.66
C CYS A 371 -1.21 -6.13 1.67
N LEU A 372 -1.91 -6.59 2.70
CA LEU A 372 -2.48 -5.73 3.75
C LEU A 372 -1.40 -4.98 4.54
N GLU A 373 -0.28 -5.64 4.86
CA GLU A 373 0.86 -5.02 5.51
C GLU A 373 1.44 -3.90 4.64
N SER A 374 1.68 -4.16 3.34
CA SER A 374 2.21 -3.14 2.42
C SER A 374 1.27 -1.93 2.31
N ILE A 375 -0.05 -2.15 2.19
CA ILE A 375 -1.04 -1.08 2.13
C ILE A 375 -0.98 -0.21 3.39
N ARG A 376 -0.97 -0.84 4.57
CA ARG A 376 -0.89 -0.15 5.85
C ARG A 376 0.40 0.67 5.97
N LEU A 377 1.55 0.04 5.72
CA LEU A 377 2.85 0.70 5.88
C LEU A 377 3.01 1.87 4.92
N ILE A 378 2.60 1.73 3.66
CA ILE A 378 2.64 2.84 2.70
C ILE A 378 1.75 3.99 3.16
N ALA A 379 0.49 3.71 3.52
CA ALA A 379 -0.44 4.74 3.95
C ALA A 379 0.08 5.51 5.18
N ASP A 380 0.54 4.78 6.20
CA ASP A 380 1.05 5.38 7.44
C ASP A 380 2.33 6.19 7.18
N SER A 381 3.22 5.67 6.32
CA SER A 381 4.43 6.38 5.93
C SER A 381 4.14 7.64 5.12
N CYS A 382 3.14 7.63 4.22
CA CYS A 382 2.75 8.80 3.45
C CYS A 382 2.19 9.89 4.37
N ILE A 383 1.29 9.53 5.29
CA ILE A 383 0.73 10.48 6.28
C ILE A 383 1.83 11.05 7.17
N SER A 384 2.74 10.19 7.68
CA SER A 384 3.82 10.63 8.56
C SER A 384 4.80 11.55 7.82
N PHE A 385 5.22 11.16 6.62
CA PHE A 385 6.14 11.95 5.81
C PHE A 385 5.51 13.28 5.38
N ASP A 386 4.24 13.29 5.02
CA ASP A 386 3.50 14.50 4.69
C ASP A 386 3.53 15.50 5.86
N LYS A 387 3.01 15.05 7.02
CA LYS A 387 2.84 15.87 8.21
C LYS A 387 4.14 16.31 8.87
N HIS A 388 5.19 15.50 8.80
CA HIS A 388 6.43 15.72 9.54
C HIS A 388 7.63 16.06 8.64
N CYS A 389 7.45 16.09 7.32
CA CYS A 389 8.52 16.44 6.38
C CYS A 389 8.00 17.29 5.21
N ALA A 390 7.15 16.73 4.34
CA ALA A 390 6.79 17.34 3.05
C ALA A 390 6.13 18.73 3.21
N TYR A 391 5.20 18.88 4.15
CA TYR A 391 4.52 20.16 4.40
C TYR A 391 5.51 21.30 4.72
N GLY A 392 6.65 20.97 5.34
CA GLY A 392 7.63 21.94 5.82
C GLY A 392 8.89 22.03 4.96
N ILE A 393 8.91 21.41 3.77
CA ILE A 393 10.00 21.58 2.81
C ILE A 393 10.08 23.06 2.42
N GLU A 394 11.26 23.67 2.56
CA GLU A 394 11.55 25.03 2.10
C GLU A 394 12.87 25.08 1.33
N PRO A 395 13.00 25.93 0.29
CA PRO A 395 14.29 26.16 -0.34
C PRO A 395 15.23 26.90 0.62
N ASN A 396 16.54 26.66 0.50
CA ASN A 396 17.59 27.46 1.14
C ASN A 396 18.18 28.44 0.10
N PRO A 397 17.68 29.70 0.00
CA PRO A 397 18.04 30.58 -1.11
C PRO A 397 19.53 30.93 -1.13
N ALA A 398 20.14 31.07 0.05
CA ALA A 398 21.56 31.36 0.16
C ALA A 398 22.41 30.24 -0.44
N LYS A 399 22.09 28.97 -0.12
CA LYS A 399 22.84 27.82 -0.61
C LYS A 399 22.56 27.53 -2.08
N ILE A 400 21.31 27.65 -2.51
CA ILE A 400 20.92 27.54 -3.92
C ILE A 400 21.69 28.57 -4.77
N LYS A 401 21.73 29.83 -4.33
CA LYS A 401 22.50 30.87 -5.02
C LYS A 401 23.99 30.54 -5.08
N GLU A 402 24.57 30.13 -3.95
CA GLU A 402 26.00 29.76 -3.90
C GLU A 402 26.34 28.63 -4.91
N ASN A 403 25.49 27.60 -4.97
CA ASN A 403 25.69 26.48 -5.88
C ASN A 403 25.51 26.90 -7.35
N LEU A 404 24.51 27.74 -7.65
CA LEU A 404 24.32 28.30 -8.99
C LEU A 404 25.52 29.15 -9.43
N ASP A 405 25.99 30.08 -8.59
CA ASP A 405 27.08 30.99 -8.92
C ASP A 405 28.38 30.24 -9.30
N LYS A 406 28.59 29.04 -8.76
CA LYS A 406 29.77 28.20 -9.01
C LYS A 406 29.56 27.16 -10.12
N ASN A 407 28.34 27.00 -10.63
CA ASN A 407 27.98 25.97 -11.61
C ASN A 407 28.58 26.27 -12.99
N LEU A 408 29.60 25.53 -13.38
CA LEU A 408 30.24 25.67 -14.69
C LEU A 408 29.38 25.16 -15.86
N MET A 409 28.34 24.37 -15.61
CA MET A 409 27.48 23.82 -16.68
C MET A 409 26.48 24.84 -17.24
N GLN A 410 26.39 26.03 -16.64
CA GLN A 410 25.73 27.19 -17.25
C GLN A 410 26.33 27.56 -18.62
N VAL A 411 27.59 27.16 -18.87
CA VAL A 411 28.26 27.28 -20.18
C VAL A 411 27.46 26.68 -21.33
N THR A 412 26.55 25.75 -21.04
CA THR A 412 25.71 25.09 -22.04
C THR A 412 24.79 26.07 -22.76
N ALA A 413 24.41 27.18 -22.11
CA ALA A 413 23.68 28.27 -22.76
C ALA A 413 24.44 28.86 -23.96
N LEU A 414 25.77 28.84 -23.91
CA LEU A 414 26.63 29.42 -24.94
C LEU A 414 26.70 28.56 -26.22
N ASN A 415 26.32 27.28 -26.16
CA ASN A 415 26.48 26.34 -27.29
C ASN A 415 25.81 26.82 -28.57
N ARG A 416 24.65 27.47 -28.48
CA ARG A 416 23.91 27.98 -29.66
C ARG A 416 24.53 29.23 -30.26
N HIS A 417 25.34 29.96 -29.50
CA HIS A 417 25.94 31.23 -29.91
C HIS A 417 27.36 31.05 -30.43
N ILE A 418 28.14 30.16 -29.80
CA ILE A 418 29.59 30.01 -30.07
C ILE A 418 30.02 28.58 -30.41
N GLY A 419 29.10 27.62 -30.40
CA GLY A 419 29.39 26.22 -30.66
C GLY A 419 29.98 25.47 -29.46
N TYR A 420 29.85 24.14 -29.50
CA TYR A 420 30.25 23.24 -28.41
C TYR A 420 31.75 23.32 -28.08
N ASP A 421 32.62 23.36 -29.09
CA ASP A 421 34.08 23.30 -28.87
C ASP A 421 34.59 24.52 -28.10
N LEU A 422 34.09 25.71 -28.42
CA LEU A 422 34.48 26.94 -27.72
C LEU A 422 33.88 26.98 -26.32
N ALA A 423 32.62 26.58 -26.13
CA ALA A 423 31.99 26.44 -24.82
C ALA A 423 32.76 25.45 -23.92
N SER A 424 33.16 24.29 -24.46
CA SER A 424 33.96 23.29 -23.75
C SER A 424 35.32 23.85 -23.33
N LYS A 425 35.98 24.63 -24.19
CA LYS A 425 37.25 25.30 -23.88
C LYS A 425 37.10 26.30 -22.73
N ILE A 426 36.01 27.07 -22.71
CA ILE A 426 35.68 28.02 -21.62
C ILE A 426 35.48 27.26 -20.30
N ALA A 427 34.65 26.21 -20.29
CA ALA A 427 34.39 25.42 -19.07
C ALA A 427 35.67 24.78 -18.51
N LYS A 428 36.49 24.17 -19.38
CA LYS A 428 37.78 23.57 -18.98
C LYS A 428 38.74 24.62 -18.44
N ASN A 429 38.81 25.80 -19.06
CA ASN A 429 39.69 26.87 -18.59
C ASN A 429 39.24 27.39 -17.21
N ALA A 430 37.93 27.55 -16.99
CA ALA A 430 37.36 27.95 -15.70
C ALA A 430 37.74 26.97 -14.60
N HIS A 431 37.51 25.67 -14.85
CA HIS A 431 37.83 24.60 -13.92
C HIS A 431 39.34 24.53 -13.60
N HIS A 432 40.21 24.50 -14.62
CA HIS A 432 41.65 24.39 -14.43
C HIS A 432 42.27 25.57 -13.66
N LYS A 433 41.70 26.77 -13.81
CA LYS A 433 42.20 27.98 -13.15
C LYS A 433 41.47 28.33 -11.85
N GLY A 434 40.37 27.64 -11.53
CA GLY A 434 39.54 27.96 -10.37
C GLY A 434 38.87 29.34 -10.45
N ILE A 435 38.53 29.79 -11.66
CA ILE A 435 37.90 31.10 -11.92
C ILE A 435 36.43 30.90 -12.31
N SER A 436 35.64 31.98 -12.25
CA SER A 436 34.25 31.95 -12.68
C SER A 436 34.11 31.67 -14.17
N LEU A 437 32.93 31.19 -14.57
CA LEU A 437 32.62 30.97 -15.97
C LEU A 437 32.73 32.27 -16.79
N ARG A 438 32.30 33.39 -16.20
CA ARG A 438 32.37 34.73 -16.80
C ARG A 438 33.80 35.18 -17.06
N GLU A 439 34.68 35.08 -16.06
CA GLU A 439 36.10 35.42 -16.21
C GLU A 439 36.78 34.55 -17.27
N SER A 440 36.43 33.26 -17.31
CA SER A 440 36.92 32.33 -18.31
C SER A 440 36.46 32.69 -19.73
N ALA A 441 35.17 33.02 -19.91
CA ALA A 441 34.62 33.40 -21.20
C ALA A 441 35.32 34.65 -21.77
N LEU A 442 35.54 35.66 -20.93
CA LEU A 442 36.25 36.88 -21.32
C LEU A 442 37.74 36.64 -21.61
N THR A 443 38.38 35.69 -20.90
CA THR A 443 39.80 35.34 -21.09
C THR A 443 40.03 34.51 -22.36
N VAL A 444 39.18 33.52 -22.62
CA VAL A 444 39.28 32.65 -23.80
C VAL A 444 38.87 33.41 -25.07
N GLY A 445 37.96 34.38 -24.93
CA GLY A 445 37.46 35.22 -26.02
C GLY A 445 36.34 34.55 -26.83
N GLY A 446 35.74 35.31 -27.74
CA GLY A 446 34.64 34.87 -28.60
C GLY A 446 33.26 35.44 -28.23
N MET A 447 33.18 36.28 -27.20
CA MET A 447 32.00 37.08 -26.86
C MET A 447 32.37 38.30 -26.03
N SER A 448 31.50 39.30 -25.99
CA SER A 448 31.62 40.45 -25.08
C SER A 448 31.06 40.12 -23.69
N GLU A 449 31.28 41.04 -22.74
CA GLU A 449 30.68 40.97 -21.41
C GLU A 449 29.15 41.07 -21.47
N GLU A 450 28.64 41.96 -22.33
CA GLU A 450 27.21 42.13 -22.59
C GLU A 450 26.58 40.88 -23.21
N ASP A 451 27.27 40.22 -24.12
CA ASP A 451 26.82 38.95 -24.71
C ASP A 451 26.72 37.85 -23.65
N PHE A 452 27.72 37.73 -22.76
CA PHE A 452 27.71 36.72 -21.70
C PHE A 452 26.51 36.93 -20.77
N ASP A 453 26.31 38.17 -20.29
CA ASP A 453 25.23 38.50 -19.36
C ASP A 453 23.85 38.35 -20.02
N LYS A 454 23.76 38.55 -21.35
CA LYS A 454 22.54 38.32 -22.14
C LYS A 454 22.25 36.83 -22.35
N TRP A 455 23.27 36.02 -22.60
CA TRP A 455 23.09 34.60 -22.99
C TRP A 455 23.03 33.65 -21.80
N VAL A 456 23.70 33.98 -20.69
CA VAL A 456 23.80 33.10 -19.51
C VAL A 456 22.86 33.59 -18.41
N VAL A 457 21.57 33.33 -18.62
CA VAL A 457 20.50 33.66 -17.66
C VAL A 457 19.92 32.36 -17.10
N PRO A 458 20.20 31.98 -15.83
CA PRO A 458 19.76 30.70 -15.28
C PRO A 458 18.27 30.40 -15.41
N ALA A 459 17.41 31.41 -15.27
CA ALA A 459 15.97 31.26 -15.42
C ALA A 459 15.55 30.91 -16.86
N ASP A 460 16.24 31.46 -17.86
CA ASP A 460 15.96 31.18 -19.27
C ASP A 460 16.46 29.79 -19.68
N MET A 461 17.36 29.19 -18.88
CA MET A 461 17.87 27.83 -19.10
C MET A 461 16.90 26.73 -18.64
N THR A 462 15.78 27.06 -17.99
CA THR A 462 14.86 26.06 -17.42
C THR A 462 13.68 25.71 -18.34
N HIS A 463 13.67 26.22 -19.57
CA HIS A 463 12.61 25.96 -20.55
C HIS A 463 13.15 26.02 -21.99
N PRO A 464 12.45 25.43 -22.97
CA PRO A 464 12.85 25.55 -24.37
C PRO A 464 12.73 26.99 -24.87
N SER A 465 13.75 27.47 -25.58
CA SER A 465 13.69 28.69 -26.38
C SER A 465 13.87 28.36 -27.87
N ALA A 466 13.19 29.11 -28.74
CA ALA A 466 13.48 29.07 -30.18
C ALA A 466 14.87 29.68 -30.43
N ALA A 467 15.57 29.19 -31.46
CA ALA A 467 16.77 29.87 -31.94
C ALA A 467 16.32 31.12 -32.72
N GLU A 468 16.80 32.30 -32.34
CA GLU A 468 16.75 33.51 -33.17
C GLU A 468 17.82 33.46 -34.26
#